data_AF-A0A167TK54-F1
#
_entry.id   AF-A0A167TK54-F1
#
_cell.length_a   1.000
_cell.length_b   1.000
_cell.length_c   1.000
_cell.angle_alpha   90.00
_cell.angle_beta   90.00
_cell.angle_gamma   90.00
#
_symmetry.space_group_name_H-M   'P 1'
#
loop_
_entity.id
_entity.type
_entity.pdbx_description
1 polymer ?
#
loop_
_entity_poly.entity_id
_entity_poly.type
_entity_poly.pdbx_seq_one_letter_code
_entity_poly.pdbx_strand_id
1 'polypeptide(L)'
;MVRVVAGYTIEQDELVSFIAAQPGWGPVPGDPQLSVDDAWMIFTRWRKAQPQHDADPKNLFPRPQYWYDKDEHHVHAFMTRHSKDVDNPKLRFREMPIDKEIRDRFIEKTGGVLDPAKMRFWSFPETSLYVSLAGR
;
A
#
# COMPACT_ATOMS: atom_id res chain seq x y z
N MET A 1 6.86 -16.02 16.99
CA MET A 1 6.86 -16.10 15.52
C MET A 1 6.14 -14.90 14.94
N VAL A 2 6.60 -14.37 13.82
CA VAL A 2 6.01 -13.19 13.15
C VAL A 2 6.04 -13.38 11.64
N ARG A 3 5.07 -12.83 10.92
CA ARG A 3 5.12 -12.73 9.46
C ARG A 3 5.90 -11.49 9.06
N VAL A 4 6.76 -11.62 8.07
CA VAL A 4 7.40 -10.49 7.41
C VAL A 4 6.58 -10.16 6.17
N VAL A 5 6.29 -8.89 5.99
CA VAL A 5 5.56 -8.34 4.85
C VAL A 5 6.45 -7.40 4.06
N ALA A 6 6.15 -7.22 2.79
CA ALA A 6 6.80 -6.26 1.91
C ALA A 6 5.84 -5.69 0.89
N GLY A 7 6.20 -4.53 0.35
CA GLY A 7 5.37 -3.82 -0.60
C GLY A 7 5.90 -2.42 -0.91
N TYR A 8 5.00 -1.53 -1.34
CA TYR A 8 5.33 -0.17 -1.73
C TYR A 8 4.50 0.87 -0.99
N THR A 9 5.09 2.03 -0.69
CA THR A 9 4.35 3.18 -0.14
C THR A 9 3.57 3.91 -1.22
N ILE A 10 2.66 4.78 -0.78
CA ILE A 10 1.94 5.76 -1.59
C ILE A 10 2.14 7.12 -0.92
N GLU A 11 2.53 8.13 -1.69
CA GLU A 11 2.60 9.50 -1.18
C GLU A 11 1.18 10.07 -0.94
N GLN A 12 1.05 11.05 -0.06
CA GLN A 12 -0.27 11.54 0.39
C GLN A 12 -1.10 12.20 -0.74
N ASP A 13 -0.44 12.91 -1.65
CA ASP A 13 -1.07 13.49 -2.85
C ASP A 13 -1.56 12.40 -3.82
N GLU A 14 -0.78 11.34 -3.97
CA GLU A 14 -1.12 10.20 -4.81
C GLU A 14 -2.28 9.37 -4.24
N LEU A 15 -2.41 9.31 -2.91
CA LEU A 15 -3.57 8.69 -2.28
C LEU A 15 -4.88 9.36 -2.69
N VAL A 16 -4.91 10.70 -2.73
CA VAL A 16 -6.09 11.47 -3.13
C VAL A 16 -6.49 11.13 -4.56
N SER A 17 -5.52 11.18 -5.49
CA SER A 17 -5.72 10.80 -6.89
C SER A 17 -6.16 9.35 -7.04
N PHE A 18 -5.55 8.44 -6.27
CA PHE A 18 -5.87 7.03 -6.28
C PHE A 18 -7.33 6.78 -5.89
N ILE A 19 -7.78 7.34 -4.76
CA ILE A 19 -9.16 7.18 -4.28
C ILE A 19 -10.15 7.80 -5.26
N ALA A 20 -9.85 9.00 -5.78
CA ALA A 20 -10.70 9.66 -6.76
C ALA A 20 -10.91 8.81 -8.03
N ALA A 21 -9.91 8.02 -8.43
CA ALA A 21 -9.98 7.13 -9.57
C ALA A 21 -10.69 5.79 -9.29
N GLN A 22 -10.93 5.42 -8.02
CA GLN A 22 -11.57 4.16 -7.68
C GLN A 22 -13.10 4.23 -7.88
N PRO A 23 -13.69 3.32 -8.70
CA PRO A 23 -15.14 3.34 -8.96
C PRO A 23 -15.97 3.20 -7.68
N GLY A 24 -16.81 4.20 -7.39
CA GLY A 24 -17.68 4.22 -6.21
C GLY A 24 -17.01 4.63 -4.90
N TRP A 25 -15.76 5.11 -4.94
CA TRP A 25 -15.01 5.56 -3.76
C TRP A 25 -14.53 7.02 -3.85
N GLY A 26 -14.41 7.55 -5.07
CA GLY A 26 -14.11 8.96 -5.30
C GLY A 26 -15.30 9.90 -5.11
N PRO A 27 -15.06 11.22 -5.12
CA PRO A 27 -16.11 12.24 -5.11
C PRO A 27 -16.98 12.12 -6.37
N VAL A 28 -18.27 12.44 -6.26
CA VAL A 28 -19.16 12.50 -7.43
C VAL A 28 -19.01 13.86 -8.16
N PRO A 29 -19.39 13.96 -9.44
CA PRO A 29 -19.34 15.25 -10.15
C PRO A 29 -20.09 16.34 -9.39
N GLY A 30 -19.38 17.41 -8.99
CA GLY A 30 -19.91 18.53 -8.22
C GLY A 30 -19.51 18.52 -6.74
N ASP A 31 -18.95 17.42 -6.23
CA ASP A 31 -18.37 17.38 -4.89
C ASP A 31 -17.03 18.14 -4.82
N PRO A 32 -16.67 18.67 -3.64
CA PRO A 32 -15.34 19.19 -3.41
C PRO A 32 -14.26 18.11 -3.58
N GLN A 33 -13.05 18.54 -3.94
CA GLN A 33 -11.90 17.64 -4.01
C GLN A 33 -11.59 17.09 -2.61
N LEU A 34 -11.27 15.79 -2.54
CA LEU A 34 -10.94 15.13 -1.28
C LEU A 34 -9.70 15.76 -0.63
N SER A 35 -9.79 16.02 0.67
CA SER A 35 -8.61 16.28 1.49
C SER A 35 -7.80 14.99 1.69
N VAL A 36 -6.56 15.12 2.16
CA VAL A 36 -5.71 13.95 2.51
C VAL A 36 -6.36 13.11 3.61
N ASP A 37 -6.96 13.75 4.62
CA ASP A 37 -7.62 13.05 5.72
C ASP A 37 -8.88 12.31 5.27
N ASP A 38 -9.68 12.92 4.39
CA ASP A 38 -10.85 12.25 3.80
C ASP A 38 -10.41 11.06 2.94
N ALA A 39 -9.38 11.23 2.11
CA ALA A 39 -8.82 10.16 1.29
C ALA A 39 -8.31 9.01 2.16
N TRP A 40 -7.69 9.29 3.31
CA TRP A 40 -7.28 8.26 4.27
C TRP A 40 -8.47 7.49 4.86
N MET A 41 -9.51 8.19 5.31
CA MET A 41 -10.73 7.56 5.84
C MET A 41 -11.38 6.64 4.80
N ILE A 42 -11.46 7.12 3.56
CA ILE A 42 -12.02 6.36 2.43
C ILE A 42 -11.10 5.17 2.10
N PHE A 43 -9.79 5.36 2.05
CA PHE A 43 -8.81 4.29 1.82
C PHE A 43 -8.96 3.16 2.84
N THR A 44 -9.16 3.48 4.11
CA THR A 44 -9.37 2.49 5.17
C THR A 44 -10.65 1.68 4.95
N ARG A 45 -11.71 2.29 4.41
CA ARG A 45 -12.96 1.59 4.04
C ARG A 45 -12.79 0.78 2.76
N TRP A 46 -12.16 1.35 1.74
CA TRP A 46 -11.85 0.72 0.47
C TRP A 46 -11.02 -0.55 0.68
N ARG A 47 -9.99 -0.47 1.54
CA ARG A 47 -9.17 -1.61 2.00
C ARG A 47 -10.01 -2.77 2.53
N LYS A 48 -11.01 -2.49 3.37
CA LYS A 48 -11.88 -3.53 3.96
C LYS A 48 -12.76 -4.21 2.91
N ALA A 49 -13.08 -3.52 1.81
CA ALA A 49 -13.86 -4.04 0.70
C ALA A 49 -13.02 -4.84 -0.32
N GLN A 50 -11.69 -4.76 -0.25
CA GLN A 50 -10.83 -5.49 -1.18
C GLN A 50 -10.78 -6.99 -0.82
N PRO A 51 -10.82 -7.88 -1.82
CA PRO A 51 -10.68 -9.30 -1.59
C PRO A 51 -9.27 -9.61 -1.05
N GLN A 52 -9.19 -10.47 -0.05
CA GLN A 52 -7.92 -10.93 0.53
C GLN A 52 -7.45 -12.18 -0.25
N HIS A 53 -6.82 -11.95 -1.40
CA HIS A 53 -6.22 -13.03 -2.19
C HIS A 53 -4.71 -13.03 -2.02
N ASP A 54 -4.21 -13.97 -1.23
CA ASP A 54 -2.78 -14.11 -0.92
C ASP A 54 -2.11 -15.28 -1.69
N ALA A 55 -2.87 -15.99 -2.54
CA ALA A 55 -2.48 -17.31 -3.01
C ALA A 55 -1.73 -17.35 -4.37
N ASP A 56 -1.97 -16.38 -5.27
CA ASP A 56 -1.35 -16.38 -6.61
C ASP A 56 -0.69 -15.03 -6.94
N PRO A 57 0.66 -14.97 -6.99
CA PRO A 57 1.42 -13.78 -7.37
C PRO A 57 1.04 -13.19 -8.73
N LYS A 58 0.55 -14.01 -9.68
CA LYS A 58 0.15 -13.55 -11.03
C LYS A 58 -1.16 -12.78 -11.02
N ASN A 59 -2.04 -13.11 -10.08
CA ASN A 59 -3.34 -12.46 -9.90
C ASN A 59 -3.40 -11.58 -8.65
N LEU A 60 -2.28 -11.47 -7.92
CA LEU A 60 -2.20 -10.72 -6.69
C LEU A 60 -2.59 -9.27 -6.95
N PHE A 61 -3.67 -8.86 -6.31
CA PHE A 61 -4.01 -7.47 -6.11
C PHE A 61 -3.33 -7.05 -4.82
N PRO A 62 -2.39 -6.08 -4.84
CA PRO A 62 -1.65 -5.67 -3.67
C PRO A 62 -2.58 -5.35 -2.49
N ARG A 63 -2.34 -5.99 -1.34
CA ARG A 63 -3.21 -5.80 -0.18
C ARG A 63 -2.95 -4.42 0.41
N PRO A 64 -3.97 -3.56 0.55
CA PRO A 64 -3.75 -2.23 1.10
C PRO A 64 -3.39 -2.31 2.58
N GLN A 65 -2.45 -1.48 3.01
CA GLN A 65 -1.97 -1.38 4.39
C GLN A 65 -1.74 0.08 4.76
N TYR A 66 -1.70 0.34 6.06
CA TYR A 66 -1.35 1.65 6.59
C TYR A 66 -0.55 1.50 7.89
N TRP A 67 0.28 2.49 8.16
CA TRP A 67 1.11 2.62 9.35
C TRP A 67 1.24 4.08 9.76
N TYR A 68 1.91 4.32 10.87
CA TYR A 68 2.38 5.63 11.27
C TYR A 68 3.90 5.73 11.06
N ASP A 69 4.37 6.88 10.59
CA ASP A 69 5.80 7.20 10.67
C ASP A 69 6.17 7.63 12.12
N LYS A 70 7.44 8.00 12.32
CA LYS A 70 7.95 8.44 13.63
C LYS A 70 7.33 9.75 14.15
N ASP A 71 6.72 10.53 13.26
CA ASP A 71 6.13 11.84 13.53
C ASP A 71 4.58 11.73 13.54
N GLU A 72 4.05 10.50 13.62
CA GLU A 72 2.63 10.15 13.62
C GLU A 72 1.89 10.47 12.31
N HIS A 73 2.59 10.68 11.21
CA HIS A 73 1.95 10.84 9.90
C HIS A 73 1.50 9.48 9.34
N HIS A 74 0.36 9.50 8.65
CA HIS A 74 -0.17 8.34 7.95
C HIS A 74 0.75 7.93 6.79
N VAL A 75 1.22 6.69 6.84
CA VAL A 75 1.91 6.03 5.74
C VAL A 75 0.94 5.04 5.10
N HIS A 76 0.68 5.25 3.82
CA HIS A 76 -0.19 4.38 3.02
C HIS A 76 0.67 3.49 2.15
N ALA A 77 0.20 2.27 1.93
CA ALA A 77 1.00 1.28 1.24
C ALA A 77 0.15 0.16 0.67
N PHE A 78 0.78 -0.59 -0.22
CA PHE A 78 0.27 -1.87 -0.68
C PHE A 78 1.29 -2.97 -0.48
N MET A 79 0.86 -4.07 0.11
CA MET A 79 1.64 -5.28 0.34
C MET A 79 1.62 -6.15 -0.93
N THR A 80 2.80 -6.46 -1.45
CA THR A 80 3.01 -7.35 -2.60
C THR A 80 3.41 -8.76 -2.19
N ARG A 81 3.86 -8.93 -0.94
CA ARG A 81 4.40 -10.20 -0.46
C ARG A 81 4.34 -10.32 1.05
N HIS A 82 4.20 -11.55 1.51
CA HIS A 82 4.38 -11.91 2.91
C HIS A 82 5.11 -13.26 3.02
N SER A 83 5.79 -13.49 4.14
CA SER A 83 6.40 -14.77 4.46
C SER A 83 5.39 -15.72 5.13
N LYS A 84 5.79 -16.97 5.32
CA LYS A 84 5.26 -17.80 6.41
C LYS A 84 5.69 -17.20 7.76
N ASP A 85 5.14 -17.72 8.85
CA ASP A 85 5.61 -17.36 10.19
C ASP A 85 7.09 -17.73 10.36
N VAL A 86 7.89 -16.76 10.81
CA VAL A 86 9.33 -16.94 11.04
C VAL A 86 9.71 -16.59 12.48
N ASP A 87 10.76 -17.24 12.98
CA ASP A 87 11.29 -16.99 14.32
C ASP A 87 12.20 -15.78 14.41
N ASN A 88 12.81 -15.37 13.29
CA ASN A 88 13.72 -14.24 13.24
C ASN A 88 12.96 -12.92 12.97
N PRO A 89 12.74 -12.05 13.98
CA PRO A 89 12.01 -10.79 13.79
C PRO A 89 12.81 -9.75 12.98
N LYS A 90 14.10 -10.00 12.70
CA LYS A 90 14.96 -9.16 11.87
C LYS A 90 14.96 -9.57 10.40
N LEU A 91 14.29 -10.66 10.02
CA LEU A 91 14.17 -11.05 8.61
C LEU A 91 13.47 -9.92 7.83
N ARG A 92 14.06 -9.53 6.69
CA ARG A 92 13.51 -8.51 5.79
C ARG A 92 13.63 -9.00 4.36
N PHE A 93 12.60 -8.72 3.57
CA PHE A 93 12.67 -8.91 2.13
C PHE A 93 13.55 -7.82 1.50
N ARG A 94 14.22 -8.18 0.42
CA ARG A 94 14.75 -7.23 -0.56
C ARG A 94 13.74 -7.11 -1.71
N GLU A 95 13.73 -5.95 -2.36
CA GLU A 95 12.95 -5.75 -3.58
C GLU A 95 13.40 -6.75 -4.65
N MET A 96 12.45 -7.48 -5.22
CA MET A 96 12.69 -8.45 -6.30
C MET A 96 11.94 -8.01 -7.57
N PRO A 97 12.33 -8.52 -8.76
CA PRO A 97 11.62 -8.21 -10.01
C PRO A 97 10.11 -8.44 -9.94
N ILE A 98 9.68 -9.53 -9.29
CA ILE A 98 8.25 -9.84 -9.11
C ILE A 98 7.49 -8.77 -8.32
N ASP A 99 8.15 -8.09 -7.36
CA ASP A 99 7.50 -7.00 -6.63
C ASP A 99 7.22 -5.82 -7.57
N LYS A 100 8.15 -5.51 -8.48
CA LYS A 100 7.98 -4.44 -9.49
C LYS A 100 6.87 -4.79 -10.47
N GLU A 101 6.84 -6.04 -10.95
CA GLU A 101 5.77 -6.53 -11.83
C GLU A 101 4.39 -6.43 -11.18
N ILE A 102 4.28 -6.78 -9.89
CA ILE A 102 3.03 -6.66 -9.14
C ILE A 102 2.62 -5.18 -8.99
N ARG A 103 3.58 -4.30 -8.67
CA ARG A 103 3.35 -2.85 -8.57
C ARG A 103 2.86 -2.28 -9.89
N ASP A 104 3.60 -2.50 -10.98
CA ASP A 104 3.31 -1.90 -12.28
C ASP A 104 1.96 -2.36 -12.82
N ARG A 105 1.64 -3.66 -12.66
CA ARG A 105 0.31 -4.20 -12.98
C ARG A 105 -0.80 -3.55 -12.16
N PHE A 106 -0.55 -3.26 -10.89
CA PHE A 106 -1.53 -2.58 -10.03
C PHE A 106 -1.74 -1.12 -10.46
N ILE A 107 -0.67 -0.41 -10.80
CA ILE A 107 -0.73 0.95 -11.37
C ILE A 107 -1.60 0.94 -12.64
N GLU A 108 -1.34 0.03 -13.57
CA GLU A 108 -2.13 -0.12 -14.80
C GLU A 108 -3.61 -0.40 -14.51
N LYS A 109 -3.91 -1.34 -13.60
CA LYS A 109 -5.29 -1.70 -13.20
C LYS A 109 -6.05 -0.56 -12.55
N THR A 110 -5.35 0.41 -11.96
CA THR A 110 -5.94 1.54 -11.23
C THR A 110 -5.93 2.83 -12.04
N GLY A 111 -5.68 2.74 -13.35
CA GLY A 111 -5.78 3.87 -14.28
C GLY A 111 -4.49 4.70 -14.41
N GLY A 112 -3.35 4.20 -13.95
CA GLY A 112 -2.07 4.89 -14.11
C GLY A 112 -1.88 6.12 -13.23
N VAL A 113 -2.65 6.23 -12.15
CA VAL A 113 -2.69 7.42 -11.28
C VAL A 113 -1.54 7.50 -10.26
N LEU A 114 -0.80 6.41 -10.09
CA LEU A 114 0.33 6.30 -9.17
C LEU A 114 1.64 6.35 -9.95
N ASP A 115 2.60 7.14 -9.48
CA ASP A 115 3.94 7.24 -10.06
C ASP A 115 4.87 6.18 -9.46
N PRO A 116 5.36 5.21 -10.25
CA PRO A 116 6.25 4.16 -9.75
C PRO A 116 7.57 4.72 -9.19
N ALA A 117 7.99 5.94 -9.57
CA ALA A 117 9.19 6.58 -9.03
C ALA A 117 9.01 7.14 -7.61
N LYS A 118 7.77 7.43 -7.21
CA LYS A 118 7.42 7.88 -5.84
C LYS A 118 7.13 6.70 -4.89
N MET A 119 6.78 5.54 -5.44
CA MET A 119 6.48 4.33 -4.67
C MET A 119 7.76 3.69 -4.10
N ARG A 120 7.97 3.77 -2.78
CA ARG A 120 9.17 3.21 -2.12
C ARG A 120 8.94 1.80 -1.61
N PHE A 121 9.85 0.89 -1.95
CA PHE A 121 9.82 -0.46 -1.41
C PHE A 121 10.06 -0.47 0.10
N TRP A 122 9.31 -1.30 0.81
CA TRP A 122 9.47 -1.51 2.24
C TRP A 122 9.38 -2.99 2.60
N SER A 123 9.93 -3.35 3.77
CA SER A 123 9.72 -4.66 4.39
C SER A 123 9.75 -4.54 5.91
N PHE A 124 8.73 -5.09 6.57
CA PHE A 124 8.57 -5.01 8.03
C PHE A 124 7.86 -6.26 8.59
N PRO A 125 7.96 -6.53 9.90
CA PRO A 125 7.06 -7.47 10.56
C PRO A 125 5.61 -6.98 10.46
N GLU A 126 4.66 -7.87 10.16
CA GLU A 126 3.23 -7.53 9.96
C GLU A 126 2.61 -6.90 11.21
N THR A 127 3.12 -7.23 12.40
CA THR A 127 2.67 -6.68 13.68
C THR A 127 3.21 -5.29 13.98
N SER A 128 4.00 -4.68 13.08
CA SER A 128 4.54 -3.34 13.29
C SER A 128 3.44 -2.30 13.14
N LEU A 129 3.30 -1.41 14.13
CA LEU A 129 2.41 -0.24 14.05
C LEU A 129 3.10 0.99 13.43
N TYR A 130 4.41 1.09 13.64
CA TYR A 130 5.25 2.18 13.15
C TYR A 130 6.24 1.68 12.10
N VAL A 131 6.44 2.47 11.06
CA VAL A 131 7.44 2.18 10.01
C VAL A 131 8.58 3.20 10.07
N SER A 132 9.80 2.68 10.13
CA SER A 132 10.99 3.47 9.84
C SER A 132 11.35 3.22 8.39
N LEU A 133 10.81 4.07 7.51
CA LEU A 133 11.32 4.15 6.14
C LEU A 133 12.74 4.71 6.28
N ALA A 134 13.76 3.87 6.02
CA ALA A 134 15.15 4.29 6.15
C ALA A 134 15.35 5.62 5.40
N GLY A 135 15.92 6.59 6.13
CA GLY A 135 16.07 7.96 5.67
C GLY A 135 16.97 8.08 4.45
N ARG A 136 16.70 9.16 3.70
CA ARG A 136 17.48 9.71 2.57
C ARG A 136 18.99 9.67 2.79
#